data_AF-A0A953PDU1-F1
#
_entry.id   AF-A0A953PDU1-F1
#
_cell.length_a   1.000
_cell.length_b   1.000
_cell.length_c   1.000
_cell.angle_alpha   90.00
_cell.angle_beta   90.00
_cell.angle_gamma   90.00
#
_symmetry.space_group_name_H-M   'P 1'
#
loop_
_entity.id
_entity.type
_entity.pdbx_description
1 polymer ?
#
loop_
_entity_poly.entity_id
_entity_poly.type
_entity_poly.pdbx_seq_one_letter_code
_entity_poly.pdbx_strand_id
1 'polypeptide(L)'
;MSSSTARIWHIVGEPKFQVEGTAVYLDVEALPDRDFYYLVGARVRPADGFVQHSFWADDVIAERKVWADFLRFLVSVGNPTLIHYGSFETTFFKRMCARYGGPPADTPGA
;
A
#
# COMPACT_ATOMS: atom_id res chain seq x y z
N MET A 1 -28.20 -23.73 3.64
CA MET A 1 -27.37 -23.08 2.60
C MET A 1 -27.58 -21.58 2.74
N SER A 2 -26.66 -20.85 3.36
CA SER A 2 -26.78 -19.40 3.51
C SER A 2 -26.20 -18.76 2.25
N SER A 3 -27.07 -18.17 1.42
CA SER A 3 -26.67 -17.43 0.23
C SER A 3 -26.14 -16.07 0.65
N SER A 4 -24.84 -15.84 0.47
CA SER A 4 -24.24 -14.52 0.68
C SER A 4 -24.55 -13.65 -0.53
N THR A 5 -25.50 -12.73 -0.39
CA THR A 5 -25.82 -11.74 -1.44
C THR A 5 -24.65 -10.79 -1.63
N ALA A 6 -24.03 -10.81 -2.81
CA ALA A 6 -23.05 -9.81 -3.21
C ALA A 6 -23.71 -8.42 -3.20
N ARG A 7 -23.12 -7.45 -2.49
CA ARG A 7 -23.55 -6.05 -2.48
C ARG A 7 -22.65 -5.27 -3.42
N ILE A 8 -23.23 -4.68 -4.45
CA ILE A 8 -22.53 -3.79 -5.39
C ILE A 8 -22.80 -2.35 -4.90
N TRP A 9 -21.72 -1.64 -4.58
CA TRP A 9 -21.79 -0.23 -4.21
C TRP A 9 -21.57 0.62 -5.45
N HIS A 10 -22.56 1.43 -5.80
CA HIS A 10 -22.46 2.42 -6.87
C HIS A 10 -22.26 3.79 -6.24
N ILE A 11 -21.17 4.46 -6.58
CA ILE A 11 -20.94 5.85 -6.19
C ILE A 11 -21.32 6.73 -7.38
N VAL A 12 -22.28 7.65 -7.17
CA VAL A 12 -22.71 8.62 -8.19
C VAL A 12 -22.20 10.01 -7.79
N GLY A 13 -21.46 10.66 -8.68
CA GLY A 13 -20.83 11.97 -8.47
C GLY A 13 -19.33 11.89 -8.18
N GLU A 14 -18.71 13.05 -7.93
CA GLU A 14 -17.32 13.15 -7.48
C GLU A 14 -17.28 13.27 -5.95
N PRO A 15 -17.16 12.16 -5.20
CA PRO A 15 -17.03 12.24 -3.75
C PRO A 15 -15.77 13.03 -3.39
N LYS A 16 -15.95 14.14 -2.66
CA LYS A 16 -14.84 14.90 -2.12
C LYS A 16 -14.34 14.22 -0.86
N PHE A 17 -13.35 13.34 -1.01
CA PHE A 17 -12.64 12.76 0.12
C PHE A 17 -11.53 13.72 0.55
N GLN A 18 -11.63 14.24 1.78
CA GLN A 18 -10.56 15.04 2.37
C GLN A 18 -9.50 14.08 2.92
N VAL A 19 -8.44 13.90 2.16
CA VAL A 19 -7.23 13.21 2.62
C VAL A 19 -6.36 14.26 3.29
N GLU A 20 -6.10 14.11 4.58
CA GLU A 20 -5.04 14.89 5.23
C GLU A 20 -3.68 14.35 4.75
N GLY A 21 -2.75 15.23 4.37
CA GLY A 21 -1.44 14.83 3.85
C GLY A 21 -1.45 14.42 2.36
N THR A 22 -0.40 13.72 1.94
CA THR A 22 -0.23 13.29 0.55
C THR A 22 -0.83 11.92 0.33
N ALA A 23 -1.88 11.83 -0.49
CA ALA A 23 -2.51 10.56 -0.84
C ALA A 23 -1.56 9.62 -1.59
N VAL A 24 -1.37 8.43 -1.05
CA VAL A 24 -0.67 7.31 -1.67
C VAL A 24 -1.66 6.18 -1.89
N TYR A 25 -2.08 5.96 -3.13
CA TYR A 25 -2.96 4.85 -3.48
C TYR A 25 -2.13 3.57 -3.60
N LEU A 26 -2.49 2.56 -2.84
CA LEU A 26 -1.74 1.31 -2.70
C LEU A 26 -2.54 0.13 -3.23
N ASP A 27 -1.85 -0.75 -3.94
CA ASP A 27 -2.33 -2.06 -4.35
C ASP A 27 -1.20 -3.09 -4.17
N VAL A 28 -1.54 -4.33 -3.83
CA VAL A 28 -0.55 -5.37 -3.50
C VAL A 28 -0.98 -6.70 -4.09
N GLU A 29 -0.03 -7.44 -4.66
CA GLU A 29 -0.26 -8.78 -5.18
C GLU A 29 0.60 -9.83 -4.46
N ALA A 30 0.03 -11.02 -4.27
CA ALA A 30 0.66 -12.11 -3.56
C ALA A 30 0.41 -13.47 -4.21
N LEU A 31 1.28 -14.43 -3.89
CA LEU A 31 1.08 -15.86 -4.11
C LEU A 31 0.84 -16.52 -2.75
N PRO A 32 -0.43 -16.73 -2.33
CA PRO A 32 -0.75 -17.27 -1.01
C PRO A 32 -0.10 -18.63 -0.72
N ASP A 33 -0.04 -19.50 -1.72
CA ASP A 33 0.57 -20.84 -1.61
C ASP A 33 2.07 -20.81 -1.30
N ARG A 34 2.73 -19.67 -1.55
CA ARG A 34 4.16 -19.45 -1.32
C ARG A 34 4.42 -18.47 -0.17
N ASP A 35 3.36 -18.00 0.50
CA ASP A 35 3.40 -16.97 1.53
C ASP A 35 4.22 -15.73 1.11
N PHE A 36 4.10 -15.33 -0.16
CA PHE A 36 5.00 -14.38 -0.82
C PHE A 36 4.24 -13.24 -1.51
N TYR A 37 4.68 -12.00 -1.31
CA TYR A 37 4.20 -10.80 -1.97
C TYR A 37 5.16 -10.38 -3.09
N TYR A 38 4.69 -10.43 -4.34
CA TYR A 38 5.56 -10.23 -5.51
C TYR A 38 5.45 -8.83 -6.12
N LEU A 39 4.40 -8.07 -5.80
CA LEU A 39 4.24 -6.71 -6.30
C LEU A 39 3.61 -5.80 -5.24
N VAL A 40 4.24 -4.65 -5.04
CA VAL A 40 3.63 -3.49 -4.36
C VAL A 40 3.50 -2.38 -5.40
N GLY A 41 2.26 -1.98 -5.69
CA GLY A 41 1.95 -0.85 -6.56
C GLY A 41 1.59 0.37 -5.72
N ALA A 42 2.21 1.51 -6.02
CA ALA A 42 1.90 2.77 -5.35
C ALA A 42 1.68 3.89 -6.37
N ARG A 43 0.71 4.77 -6.11
CA ARG A 43 0.44 5.95 -6.93
C ARG A 43 0.30 7.18 -6.06
N VAL A 44 1.03 8.24 -6.39
CA VAL A 44 0.98 9.55 -5.72
C VAL A 44 0.58 10.62 -6.72
N ARG A 45 -0.01 11.71 -6.23
CA ARG A 45 -0.34 12.88 -7.07
C ARG A 45 0.47 14.11 -6.66
N PRO A 46 1.68 14.30 -7.21
CA PRO A 46 2.36 15.59 -7.24
C PRO A 46 1.55 16.69 -7.96
N ALA A 47 2.05 17.93 -7.89
CA ALA A 47 1.44 19.08 -8.55
C ALA A 47 1.24 18.89 -10.06
N ASP A 48 2.15 18.15 -10.72
CA ASP A 48 2.19 17.99 -12.18
C ASP A 48 1.48 16.73 -12.70
N GLY A 49 0.71 16.05 -11.84
CA GLY A 49 -0.06 14.85 -12.22
C GLY A 49 0.23 13.64 -11.35
N PHE A 50 -0.23 12.47 -11.78
CA PHE A 50 0.00 11.24 -11.03
C PHE A 50 1.31 10.55 -11.44
N VAL A 51 2.07 10.09 -10.45
CA VAL A 51 3.25 9.24 -10.63
C VAL A 51 2.96 7.86 -10.06
N GLN A 52 3.33 6.83 -10.83
CA GLN A 52 3.18 5.43 -10.44
C GLN A 52 4.55 4.82 -10.12
N HIS A 53 4.57 4.03 -9.06
CA HIS A 53 5.72 3.23 -8.62
C HIS A 53 5.30 1.76 -8.57
N SER A 54 6.18 0.89 -9.05
CA SER A 54 5.99 -0.56 -9.01
C SER A 54 7.23 -1.20 -8.42
N PHE A 55 7.06 -1.88 -7.30
CA PHE A 55 8.13 -2.59 -6.61
C PHE A 55 7.90 -4.09 -6.81
N TRP A 56 8.66 -4.68 -7.74
CA TRP A 56 8.53 -6.06 -8.16
C TRP A 56 9.57 -6.94 -7.47
N ALA A 57 9.14 -8.10 -6.96
CA ALA A 57 10.00 -9.11 -6.38
C ALA A 57 9.86 -10.42 -7.17
N ASP A 58 10.98 -10.96 -7.63
CA ASP A 58 11.03 -12.26 -8.30
C ASP A 58 11.06 -13.43 -7.31
N ASP A 59 11.51 -13.17 -6.08
CA ASP A 59 11.65 -14.16 -5.01
C ASP A 59 11.57 -13.54 -3.60
N VAL A 60 11.66 -14.39 -2.57
CA VAL A 60 11.58 -14.00 -1.15
C VAL A 60 12.74 -13.11 -0.71
N ILE A 61 13.93 -13.24 -1.33
CA ILE A 61 15.07 -12.36 -1.04
C ILE A 61 14.77 -10.95 -1.57
N ALA A 62 14.21 -10.87 -2.78
CA ALA A 62 13.74 -9.63 -3.39
C ALA A 62 12.55 -9.02 -2.63
N GLU A 63 11.68 -9.83 -2.00
CA GLU A 63 10.55 -9.35 -1.17
C GLU A 63 11.02 -8.37 -0.09
N ARG A 64 12.08 -8.74 0.63
CA ARG A 64 12.68 -7.89 1.68
C ARG A 64 13.19 -6.57 1.10
N LYS A 65 13.81 -6.61 -0.09
CA LYS A 65 14.31 -5.43 -0.75
C LYS A 65 13.16 -4.51 -1.18
N VAL A 66 12.12 -5.07 -1.80
CA VAL A 66 10.89 -4.38 -2.19
C VAL A 66 10.25 -3.68 -0.99
N TRP A 67 10.16 -4.36 0.15
CA TRP A 67 9.66 -3.75 1.39
C TRP A 67 10.46 -2.52 1.82
N ALA A 68 11.79 -2.65 1.86
CA ALA A 68 12.66 -1.56 2.27
C ALA A 68 12.63 -0.39 1.27
N ASP A 69 12.54 -0.67 -0.03
CA ASP A 69 12.38 0.35 -1.09
C ASP A 69 11.03 1.07 -0.96
N PHE A 70 9.96 0.33 -0.71
CA PHE A 70 8.64 0.90 -0.51
C PHE A 70 8.58 1.80 0.73
N LEU A 71 9.17 1.38 1.86
CA LEU A 71 9.28 2.23 3.05
C LEU A 71 10.09 3.51 2.79
N ARG A 72 11.22 3.41 2.07
CA ARG A 72 11.99 4.60 1.65
C ARG A 72 11.17 5.53 0.77
N PHE A 73 10.39 4.97 -0.14
CA PHE A 73 9.45 5.75 -0.95
C PHE A 73 8.43 6.47 -0.06
N LEU A 74 7.80 5.80 0.90
CA LEU A 74 6.85 6.44 1.82
C LEU A 74 7.49 7.57 2.63
N VAL A 75 8.72 7.39 3.12
CA VAL A 75 9.46 8.44 3.83
C VAL A 75 9.76 9.64 2.92
N SER A 76 9.99 9.41 1.62
CA SER A 76 10.20 10.50 0.65
C SER A 76 8.92 11.28 0.33
N VAL A 77 7.75 10.72 0.63
CA VAL A 77 6.45 11.37 0.47
C VAL A 77 6.15 12.16 1.74
N GLY A 78 6.01 13.48 1.65
CA GLY A 78 5.68 14.32 2.82
C GLY A 78 4.28 14.00 3.38
N ASN A 79 4.22 13.65 4.66
CA ASN A 79 3.01 13.26 5.39
C ASN A 79 2.11 12.28 4.60
N PRO A 80 2.58 11.03 4.34
CA PRO A 80 1.89 10.12 3.45
C PRO A 80 0.62 9.54 4.11
N THR A 81 -0.50 9.61 3.41
CA THR A 81 -1.75 8.95 3.80
C THR A 81 -2.07 7.84 2.81
N LEU A 82 -1.98 6.60 3.30
CA LEU A 82 -2.22 5.40 2.52
C LEU A 82 -3.71 5.20 2.26
N ILE A 83 -4.07 5.00 1.00
CA ILE A 83 -5.42 4.69 0.55
C ILE A 83 -5.36 3.31 -0.11
N HIS A 84 -6.10 2.36 0.44
CA HIS A 84 -6.17 0.99 -0.06
C HIS A 84 -7.62 0.48 0.00
N TYR A 85 -7.93 -0.56 -0.77
CA TYR A 85 -9.31 -0.99 -0.97
C TYR A 85 -9.87 -1.81 0.21
N GLY A 86 -9.05 -2.65 0.85
CA GLY A 86 -9.58 -3.60 1.82
C GLY A 86 -8.62 -4.08 2.89
N SER A 87 -9.06 -5.10 3.63
CA SER A 87 -8.30 -5.71 4.73
C SER A 87 -7.09 -6.52 4.26
N PHE A 88 -6.98 -6.80 2.96
CA PHE A 88 -5.84 -7.51 2.37
C PHE A 88 -4.56 -6.69 2.55
N GLU A 89 -4.55 -5.41 2.17
CA GLU A 89 -3.37 -4.55 2.32
C GLU A 89 -3.04 -4.30 3.79
N THR A 90 -4.05 -4.19 4.67
CA THR A 90 -3.81 -4.11 6.12
C THR A 90 -3.12 -5.37 6.65
N THR A 91 -3.47 -6.55 6.12
CA THR A 91 -2.83 -7.82 6.49
C THR A 91 -1.41 -7.90 5.95
N PHE A 92 -1.18 -7.43 4.71
CA PHE A 92 0.14 -7.27 4.13
C PHE A 92 1.04 -6.42 5.04
N PHE A 93 0.61 -5.22 5.46
CA PHE A 93 1.40 -4.36 6.35
C PHE A 93 1.81 -5.06 7.65
N LYS A 94 0.85 -5.70 8.33
CA LYS A 94 1.12 -6.43 9.58
C LYS A 94 2.17 -7.52 9.37
N ARG A 95 2.06 -8.28 8.28
CA ARG A 95 2.98 -9.37 7.94
C ARG A 95 4.37 -8.83 7.58
N MET A 96 4.46 -7.81 6.74
CA MET A 96 5.73 -7.24 6.32
C MET A 96 6.48 -6.58 7.47
N CYS A 97 5.78 -5.84 8.34
CA CYS A 97 6.34 -5.32 9.58
C CYS A 97 6.86 -6.45 10.50
N ALA A 98 6.11 -7.55 10.64
CA ALA A 98 6.56 -8.68 11.44
C ALA A 98 7.77 -9.42 10.85
N ARG A 99 7.84 -9.56 9.52
CA ARG A 99 8.95 -10.25 8.82
C ARG A 99 10.23 -9.42 8.75
N TYR A 100 10.10 -8.12 8.49
CA TYR A 100 11.21 -7.28 8.05
C TYR A 100 11.40 -6.00 8.88
N GLY A 101 10.51 -5.74 9.85
CA GLY A 101 10.50 -4.50 10.63
C GLY A 101 9.70 -3.39 9.96
N GLY A 102 9.28 -2.40 10.75
CA GLY A 102 8.64 -1.19 10.27
C GLY A 102 9.64 -0.16 9.74
N PRO A 103 9.16 1.03 9.32
CA PRO A 103 10.05 2.16 9.06
C PRO A 103 10.91 2.45 10.30
N PRO A 104 12.15 2.95 10.13
CA PRO A 104 13.01 3.30 11.26
C PRO A 104 12.23 4.18 12.23
N ALA A 105 12.21 3.79 13.50
CA ALA A 105 11.62 4.61 14.55
C ALA A 105 12.57 5.78 14.81
N ASP A 106 12.54 6.82 13.97
CA ASP A 106 13.16 8.13 14.22
C ASP A 106 12.75 9.15 13.13
N THR A 107 11.61 9.81 13.30
CA THR A 107 11.52 11.27 13.15
C THR A 107 10.35 11.75 14.03
N PRO A 108 10.61 12.38 15.18
CA PRO A 108 9.60 13.13 15.91
C PRO A 108 9.08 14.24 15.02
N GLY A 109 7.76 14.49 15.05
CA GLY A 109 7.16 15.60 14.33
C GLY A 109 7.95 16.90 14.50
N ALA A 110 8.16 17.59 13.39
CA ALA A 110 8.55 18.99 13.33
C ALA A 110 7.60 19.69 12.35
#